data_AF-A0A519C991-F1
#
_entry.id   AF-A0A519C991-F1
#
_cell.length_a   1.000
_cell.length_b   1.000
_cell.length_c   1.000
_cell.angle_alpha   90.00
_cell.angle_beta   90.00
_cell.angle_gamma   90.00
#
_symmetry.space_group_name_H-M   'P 1'
#
loop_
_entity.id
_entity.type
_entity.pdbx_description
1 polymer ?
#
loop_
_entity_poly.entity_id
_entity_poly.type
_entity_poly.pdbx_seq_one_letter_code
_entity_poly.pdbx_strand_id
1 'polypeptide(L)' 'MPVIEYIDEKMETEELLEFLCPPVRNWFKDKFPDFTEPQKVAIPRIIKGEQDIDSFLDNY' A
#
# COMPACT_ATOMS: atom_id res chain seq x y z
N MET A 1 -2.41 -26.25 1.33
CA MET A 1 -1.25 -25.51 1.87
C MET A 1 -1.35 -24.09 1.36
N PRO A 2 -1.19 -23.07 2.20
CA PRO A 2 -1.11 -21.69 1.70
C PRO A 2 0.14 -21.54 0.84
N VAL A 3 0.00 -20.84 -0.28
CA VAL A 3 1.13 -20.43 -1.13
C VAL A 3 1.63 -19.09 -0.60
N ILE A 4 2.89 -19.03 -0.18
CA ILE A 4 3.52 -17.78 0.24
C ILE A 4 4.15 -17.17 -1.00
N GLU A 5 3.61 -16.03 -1.45
CA GLU A 5 4.16 -15.25 -2.55
C GLU A 5 5.00 -14.10 -1.99
N TYR A 6 6.25 -14.00 -2.46
CA TYR A 6 7.13 -12.87 -2.18
C TYR A 6 6.93 -11.81 -3.25
N ILE A 7 6.94 -10.55 -2.83
CA ILE A 7 6.53 -9.41 -3.64
C ILE A 7 7.71 -8.47 -3.77
N ASP A 8 8.15 -8.25 -5.00
CA ASP A 8 9.24 -7.33 -5.31
C ASP A 8 8.75 -5.97 -5.83
N GLU A 9 7.49 -5.88 -6.25
CA GLU A 9 6.91 -4.62 -6.74
C GLU A 9 6.60 -3.68 -5.56
N LYS A 10 7.21 -2.50 -5.59
CA LYS A 10 6.99 -1.42 -4.64
C LYS A 10 6.93 -0.08 -5.37
N MET A 11 6.25 0.89 -4.77
CA MET A 11 6.28 2.28 -5.22
C MET A 11 7.05 3.13 -4.23
N GLU A 12 7.77 4.12 -4.73
CA GLU A 12 8.44 5.10 -3.88
C GLU A 12 7.46 6.14 -3.36
N THR A 13 7.87 6.85 -2.32
CA THR A 13 6.97 7.73 -1.56
C THR A 13 6.38 8.85 -2.39
N GLU A 14 7.17 9.44 -3.29
CA GLU A 14 6.70 10.46 -4.22
C GLU A 14 5.53 9.95 -5.06
N GLU A 15 5.63 8.72 -5.56
CA GLU A 15 4.60 8.07 -6.37
C GLU A 15 3.36 7.76 -5.51
N LEU A 16 3.55 7.23 -4.30
CA LEU A 16 2.45 6.94 -3.37
C LEU A 16 1.68 8.19 -2.96
N LEU A 17 2.38 9.31 -2.79
CA LEU A 17 1.77 10.58 -2.43
C LEU A 17 0.83 11.09 -3.52
N GLU A 18 1.04 10.73 -4.80
CA GLU A 18 0.17 11.15 -5.91
C GLU A 18 -1.26 10.62 -5.78
N PHE A 19 -1.42 9.43 -5.18
CA PHE A 19 -2.73 8.81 -4.93
C PHE A 19 -3.48 9.43 -3.74
N LEU A 20 -2.79 10.15 -2.86
CA LEU A 20 -3.41 10.78 -1.69
C LEU A 20 -4.02 12.14 -2.05
N CYS A 21 -5.20 12.43 -1.51
CA CYS A 21 -5.80 13.76 -1.63
C CYS A 21 -4.95 14.82 -0.91
N PRO A 22 -5.00 16.11 -1.33
CA PRO A 22 -4.10 17.13 -0.82
C PRO A 22 -4.04 17.28 0.71
N PRO A 23 -5.15 17.24 1.47
CA PRO A 23 -5.09 17.34 2.92
C PRO A 23 -4.31 16.20 3.58
N VAL A 24 -4.54 14.96 3.14
CA VAL A 24 -3.89 13.76 3.69
C VAL A 24 -2.42 13.72 3.28
N ARG A 25 -2.13 14.08 2.03
CA ARG A 25 -0.76 14.19 1.50
C ARG A 25 0.06 15.20 2.31
N ASN A 26 -0.49 16.38 2.57
CA ASN A 26 0.19 17.44 3.31
C ASN A 26 0.41 17.04 4.77
N TRP A 27 -0.61 16.45 5.39
CA TRP A 27 -0.48 15.91 6.74
C TRP A 27 0.60 14.82 6.84
N PHE A 28 0.64 13.89 5.88
CA PHE A 28 1.63 12.82 5.87
C PHE A 28 3.05 13.39 5.80
N LYS A 29 3.30 14.34 4.89
CA LYS A 29 4.60 15.01 4.76
C LYS A 29 5.03 15.79 6.01
N ASP A 30 4.07 16.31 6.77
CA ASP A 30 4.35 17.00 8.05
C ASP A 30 4.69 16.02 9.18
N LYS A 31 4.12 14.81 9.16
CA LYS A 31 4.24 13.84 10.25
C LYS A 31 5.31 12.78 10.06
N PHE A 32 5.58 12.40 8.81
CA PHE A 32 6.43 11.26 8.51
C PHE A 32 7.44 11.61 7.42
N PRO A 33 8.69 11.16 7.57
CA PRO A 33 9.72 11.37 6.55
C PRO A 33 9.54 10.45 5.34
N ASP A 34 8.92 9.27 5.49
CA ASP A 34 8.80 8.27 4.44
C ASP A 34 7.68 7.27 4.73
N PHE A 35 7.16 6.59 3.70
CA PHE A 35 6.39 5.36 3.90
C PHE A 35 7.33 4.22 4.31
N THR A 36 6.83 3.31 5.13
CA THR A 36 7.60 2.11 5.48
C THR A 36 7.67 1.13 4.31
N GLU A 37 8.71 0.31 4.21
CA GLU A 37 8.82 -0.69 3.13
C GLU A 37 7.59 -1.60 3.00
N PRO A 38 6.97 -2.11 4.08
CA PRO A 38 5.71 -2.87 3.96
C PRO A 38 4.57 -2.06 3.33
N GLN A 39 4.46 -0.76 3.63
CA GLN A 39 3.46 0.11 3.02
C GLN A 39 3.74 0.38 1.54
N LYS A 40 5.03 0.54 1.17
CA LYS A 40 5.48 0.72 -0.22
C LYS A 40 5.15 -0.47 -1.12
N VAL A 41 5.07 -1.68 -0.55
CA VAL A 41 4.65 -2.89 -1.23
C VAL A 41 3.13 -3.08 -1.23
N ALA A 42 2.46 -2.78 -0.11
CA ALA A 42 1.03 -3.07 0.05
C ALA A 42 0.11 -2.06 -0.64
N ILE A 43 0.39 -0.75 -0.54
CA ILE A 43 -0.48 0.31 -1.06
C ILE A 43 -0.71 0.19 -2.58
N PRO A 44 0.32 -0.04 -3.43
CA PRO A 44 0.12 -0.19 -4.87
C PRO A 44 -0.87 -1.29 -5.24
N ARG A 45 -0.86 -2.41 -4.49
CA ARG A 45 -1.75 -3.55 -4.72
C ARG A 45 -3.19 -3.27 -4.31
N ILE A 46 -3.37 -2.54 -3.21
CA ILE A 46 -4.69 -2.07 -2.76
C ILE A 46 -5.29 -1.14 -3.83
N ILE A 47 -4.48 -0.22 -4.37
CA ILE A 47 -4.92 0.72 -5.42
C ILE A 47 -5.27 -0.02 -6.72
N LYS A 48 -4.46 -1.00 -7.12
CA LYS A 48 -4.72 -1.84 -8.30
C LYS A 48 -5.93 -2.76 -8.13
N GLY A 49 -6.46 -2.90 -6.90
CA GLY A 49 -7.54 -3.84 -6.60
C GLY A 49 -7.09 -5.31 -6.62
N GLU A 50 -5.79 -5.57 -6.56
CA GLU A 50 -5.22 -6.93 -6.53
C GLU A 50 -5.37 -7.59 -5.15
N GLN A 51 -5.52 -6.76 -4.11
CA GLN A 51 -5.89 -7.20 -2.77
C GLN A 51 -7.41 -7.17 -2.66
N ASP A 52 -8.04 -8.29 -3.00
CA ASP A 52 -9.41 -8.55 -2.59
C ASP A 52 -9.39 -8.74 -1.07
N ILE A 53 -9.73 -7.70 -0.31
CA ILE A 53 -9.85 -7.79 1.16
C ILE A 53 -10.88 -8.89 1.53
N ASP A 54 -11.81 -9.21 0.62
CA ASP A 54 -12.77 -10.30 0.75
C ASP A 54 -12.11 -11.70 0.68
N SER A 55 -10.98 -11.87 -0.02
CA SER A 55 -10.26 -13.15 -0.03
C SER A 55 -9.64 -13.54 1.33
N PHE A 56 -9.46 -12.55 2.23
CA PHE A 56 -9.09 -12.81 3.62
C PHE A 56 -10.28 -13.27 4.48
N LEU A 57 -11.51 -12.94 4.07
CA LEU A 57 -12.74 -13.32 4.76
C LEU A 57 -13.32 -14.65 4.26
N ASP A 58 -13.02 -15.05 3.03
CA ASP A 58 -13.44 -16.33 2.44
C ASP A 58 -12.79 -17.57 3.11
N ASN A 59 -11.84 -17.36 4.02
CA ASN A 59 -11.19 -18.42 4.81
C ASN A 59 -11.79 -18.61 6.22
N TYR A 60 -12.94 -18.01 6.54
CA TYR A 60 -13.65 -18.19 7.82
C TYR A 60 -15.15 -18.47 7.65
#